data_AF-A0A7C1GW39-F1
#
_entry.id   AF-A0A7C1GW39-F1
#
_cell.length_a   1.000
_cell.length_b   1.000
_cell.length_c   1.000
_cell.angle_alpha   90.00
_cell.angle_beta   90.00
_cell.angle_gamma   90.00
#
_symmetry.space_group_name_H-M   'P 1'
#
loop_
_entity.id
_entity.type
_entity.pdbx_description
1 polymer ?
#
loop_
_entity_poly.entity_id
_entity_poly.type
_entity_poly.pdbx_seq_one_letter_code
_entity_poly.pdbx_strand_id
1 'polypeptide(L)'
;DAAMLPPQPTGYSVVDASSWLFDQVSLIWGTLSYKNMMDPNNSSDPQHLAYHSVFDGDPFPADMSQTGMPGPFDLMMGASKVIFQNLLAMHFNSDAGTFVDTAELDGGSVVRGNDISTINAGYALVILKLFVEEFAGTPLETMAKEALVAQANFLLNSLQDANGGFYNTYTIGTGAADDAKTALAQAGAIRGLYAAYQATNDAAYLTAADNGYDYLVQNFYDADEYGFHTTQGVGQATYTPKIVAALSGALREARLVGNHEEATLIYVNFWDTVANRMQLAEADLTGEVGGDSDGDGIPFIPEQPDGLAPVFAAEAVQLLSGVTSVGDELITGLNPTAYQLDQNYPNPFNPTTEIQFSLPEAGKVVLEVYNVLGKKAATLVDGQMNAGVHSITFDAGQLPTGLYFYKITTSGFSAMKKMSLLK
;
A
#
# COMPACT_ATOMS: atom_id res chain seq x y z
N ASP A 1 41.05 -20.95 -9.43
CA ASP A 1 41.15 -19.54 -8.98
C ASP A 1 40.43 -19.34 -7.67
N ALA A 2 41.18 -19.24 -6.57
CA ALA A 2 40.66 -18.94 -5.23
C ALA A 2 40.60 -17.42 -4.95
N ALA A 3 40.69 -16.60 -6.00
CA ALA A 3 40.96 -15.16 -5.92
C ALA A 3 39.71 -14.25 -5.93
N MET A 4 38.49 -14.81 -5.88
CA MET A 4 37.25 -14.02 -5.92
C MET A 4 36.27 -14.32 -4.77
N LEU A 5 36.70 -15.01 -3.70
CA LEU A 5 35.84 -15.08 -2.53
C LEU A 5 35.85 -13.73 -1.79
N PRO A 6 34.68 -13.18 -1.42
CA PRO A 6 34.62 -11.95 -0.64
C PRO A 6 35.41 -12.13 0.67
N PRO A 7 36.01 -11.05 1.20
CA PRO A 7 36.83 -11.13 2.42
C PRO A 7 36.04 -11.77 3.55
N GLN A 8 36.60 -12.82 4.16
CA GLN A 8 35.98 -13.47 5.31
C GLN A 8 36.20 -12.61 6.56
N PRO A 9 35.12 -12.21 7.27
CA PRO A 9 35.25 -11.43 8.49
C PRO A 9 35.98 -12.24 9.57
N THR A 10 36.93 -11.60 10.25
CA THR A 10 37.73 -12.20 11.33
C THR A 10 37.04 -12.15 12.69
N GLY A 11 35.88 -11.48 12.77
CA GLY A 11 35.06 -11.34 13.97
C GLY A 11 33.86 -10.43 13.71
N TYR A 12 32.87 -10.51 14.60
CA TYR A 12 31.69 -9.66 14.61
C TYR A 12 31.57 -9.01 15.99
N SER A 13 31.15 -7.74 16.03
CA SER A 13 30.83 -7.02 17.25
C SER A 13 29.46 -6.37 17.11
N VAL A 14 28.61 -6.51 18.13
CA VAL A 14 27.31 -5.84 18.18
C VAL A 14 27.54 -4.37 18.52
N VAL A 15 27.21 -3.47 17.59
CA VAL A 15 27.31 -2.01 17.76
C VAL A 15 25.98 -1.38 18.16
N ASP A 16 24.88 -2.02 17.79
CA ASP A 16 23.53 -1.71 18.18
C ASP A 16 22.87 -3.03 18.59
N ALA A 17 22.48 -3.10 19.86
CA ALA A 17 21.86 -4.29 20.44
C ALA A 17 20.33 -4.26 20.34
N SER A 18 19.76 -3.17 19.83
CA SER A 18 18.32 -3.04 19.65
C SER A 18 17.84 -3.96 18.51
N SER A 19 16.66 -4.52 18.72
CA SER A 19 15.95 -5.36 17.78
C SER A 19 14.53 -4.85 17.68
N TRP A 20 14.06 -4.72 16.44
CA TRP A 20 12.72 -4.29 16.11
C TRP A 20 11.94 -5.46 15.55
N LEU A 21 10.71 -5.62 16.05
CA LEU A 21 9.84 -6.74 15.68
C LEU A 21 9.63 -6.78 14.17
N PHE A 22 9.36 -5.62 13.55
CA PHE A 22 9.10 -5.54 12.12
C PHE A 22 10.29 -6.02 11.28
N ASP A 23 11.52 -5.74 11.71
CA ASP A 23 12.73 -6.19 11.01
C ASP A 23 12.86 -7.71 11.05
N GLN A 24 12.61 -8.31 12.22
CA GLN A 24 12.65 -9.77 12.37
C GLN A 24 11.57 -10.46 11.55
N VAL A 25 10.32 -9.99 11.62
CA VAL A 25 9.21 -10.61 10.90
C VAL A 25 9.34 -10.37 9.38
N SER A 26 9.76 -9.20 8.93
CA SER A 26 9.96 -8.93 7.50
C SER A 26 11.12 -9.76 6.91
N LEU A 27 12.18 -9.99 7.68
CA LEU A 27 13.26 -10.89 7.27
C LEU A 27 12.77 -12.34 7.13
N ILE A 28 11.99 -12.84 8.10
CA ILE A 28 11.35 -14.17 8.01
C ILE A 28 10.43 -14.25 6.79
N TRP A 29 9.63 -13.22 6.55
CA TRP A 29 8.74 -13.18 5.39
C TRP A 29 9.52 -13.31 4.08
N GLY A 30 10.64 -12.59 3.96
CA GLY A 30 11.53 -12.70 2.82
C GLY A 30 12.08 -14.13 2.64
N THR A 31 12.60 -14.74 3.71
CA THR A 31 13.20 -16.08 3.62
C THR A 31 12.17 -17.17 3.32
N LEU A 32 10.95 -17.08 3.88
CA LEU A 32 9.85 -17.99 3.56
C LEU A 32 9.40 -17.85 2.09
N SER A 33 9.29 -16.62 1.61
CA SER A 33 8.86 -16.35 0.22
C SER A 33 9.89 -16.85 -0.80
N TYR A 34 11.17 -16.65 -0.50
CA TYR A 34 12.27 -17.10 -1.35
C TYR A 34 12.41 -18.63 -1.34
N LYS A 35 12.11 -19.30 -0.21
CA LYS A 35 12.06 -20.76 -0.15
C LYS A 35 11.05 -21.33 -1.13
N ASN A 36 9.83 -20.78 -1.18
CA ASN A 36 8.80 -21.25 -2.12
C ASN A 36 9.34 -21.27 -3.56
N MET A 37 10.05 -20.23 -3.98
CA MET A 37 10.63 -20.16 -5.34
C MET A 37 11.69 -21.23 -5.62
N MET A 38 12.28 -21.85 -4.59
CA MET A 38 13.44 -22.75 -4.71
C MET A 38 13.18 -24.18 -4.22
N ASP A 39 11.94 -24.56 -3.87
CA ASP A 39 11.66 -25.91 -3.36
C ASP A 39 11.90 -26.98 -4.45
N PRO A 40 12.92 -27.84 -4.30
CA PRO A 40 13.24 -28.83 -5.31
C PRO A 40 12.19 -29.95 -5.41
N ASN A 41 11.35 -30.12 -4.38
CA ASN A 41 10.31 -31.12 -4.36
C ASN A 41 8.99 -30.61 -4.95
N ASN A 42 8.88 -29.31 -5.28
CA ASN A 42 7.69 -28.77 -5.89
C ASN A 42 7.67 -29.04 -7.41
N SER A 43 7.25 -30.25 -7.77
CA SER A 43 7.15 -30.71 -9.17
C SER A 43 5.74 -30.62 -9.76
N SER A 44 4.75 -30.17 -8.98
CA SER A 44 3.32 -30.22 -9.35
C SER A 44 2.66 -28.86 -9.49
N ASP A 45 3.29 -27.77 -9.02
CA ASP A 45 2.77 -26.42 -9.20
C ASP A 45 3.33 -25.78 -10.48
N PRO A 46 2.48 -25.49 -11.50
CA PRO A 46 2.90 -24.84 -12.73
C PRO A 46 3.58 -23.48 -12.53
N GLN A 47 3.31 -22.78 -11.42
CA GLN A 47 3.95 -21.50 -11.08
C GLN A 47 5.39 -21.68 -10.55
N HIS A 48 5.72 -22.85 -10.01
CA HIS A 48 7.05 -23.18 -9.50
C HIS A 48 8.00 -23.80 -10.55
N LEU A 49 7.46 -24.30 -11.67
CA LEU A 49 8.26 -24.90 -12.75
C LEU A 49 9.27 -23.92 -13.38
N ALA A 50 9.01 -22.62 -13.33
CA ALA A 50 9.89 -21.59 -13.90
C ALA A 50 11.26 -21.51 -13.21
N TYR A 51 11.38 -21.99 -11.97
CA TYR A 51 12.61 -21.91 -11.18
C TYR A 51 13.46 -23.19 -11.21
N HIS A 52 12.88 -24.33 -11.61
CA HIS A 52 13.62 -25.60 -11.74
C HIS A 52 14.80 -25.50 -12.72
N SER A 53 14.65 -24.75 -13.80
CA SER A 53 15.72 -24.55 -14.79
C SER A 53 16.85 -23.63 -14.34
N VAL A 54 16.71 -22.98 -13.17
CA VAL A 54 17.72 -22.06 -12.61
C VAL A 54 18.61 -22.78 -11.59
N PHE A 55 18.08 -23.81 -10.90
CA PHE A 55 18.79 -24.57 -9.87
C PHE A 55 19.16 -26.00 -10.32
N ASP A 56 19.45 -26.17 -11.60
CA ASP A 56 19.75 -27.45 -12.25
C ASP A 56 21.24 -27.86 -12.16
N GLY A 57 22.07 -27.03 -11.52
CA GLY A 57 23.51 -27.25 -11.38
C GLY A 57 24.39 -26.23 -12.12
N ASP A 58 23.85 -25.32 -12.94
CA ASP A 58 24.61 -24.23 -13.57
C ASP A 58 23.73 -22.98 -13.84
N PRO A 59 23.98 -21.81 -13.20
CA PRO A 59 25.11 -21.46 -12.32
C PRO A 59 24.87 -21.76 -10.84
N PHE A 60 23.66 -22.17 -10.46
CA PHE A 60 23.30 -22.41 -9.06
C PHE A 60 23.39 -23.90 -8.70
N PRO A 61 23.91 -24.25 -7.51
CA PRO A 61 24.08 -25.64 -7.11
C PRO A 61 22.75 -26.41 -7.11
N ALA A 62 22.78 -27.63 -7.63
CA ALA A 62 21.71 -28.60 -7.46
C ALA A 62 21.55 -28.98 -5.97
N ASP A 63 20.45 -29.66 -5.64
CA ASP A 63 20.12 -30.06 -4.28
C ASP A 63 21.26 -30.67 -3.48
N MET A 64 21.25 -30.45 -2.17
CA MET A 64 22.19 -31.06 -1.23
C MET A 64 22.21 -32.60 -1.33
N SER A 65 21.09 -33.23 -1.70
CA SER A 65 21.03 -34.67 -1.95
C SER A 65 21.96 -35.13 -3.08
N GLN A 66 22.28 -34.24 -4.02
CA GLN A 66 23.13 -34.47 -5.18
C GLN A 66 24.55 -33.92 -4.99
N THR A 67 24.69 -32.77 -4.33
CA THR A 67 25.96 -32.05 -4.20
C THR A 67 26.70 -32.32 -2.88
N GLY A 68 25.99 -32.80 -1.84
CA GLY A 68 26.53 -32.98 -0.50
C GLY A 68 26.83 -31.68 0.26
N MET A 69 26.46 -30.53 -0.31
CA MET A 69 26.58 -29.20 0.30
C MET A 69 25.20 -28.54 0.37
N PRO A 70 24.88 -27.74 1.41
CA PRO A 70 23.61 -27.03 1.49
C PRO A 70 23.39 -26.14 0.26
N GLY A 71 22.29 -26.38 -0.46
CA GLY A 71 21.86 -25.51 -1.55
C GLY A 71 21.20 -24.22 -1.04
N PRO A 72 20.86 -23.28 -1.93
CA PRO A 72 20.11 -22.07 -1.57
C PRO A 72 18.84 -22.37 -0.77
N PHE A 73 18.10 -23.42 -1.12
CA PHE A 73 16.91 -23.88 -0.39
C PHE A 73 17.23 -24.27 1.06
N ASP A 74 18.24 -25.12 1.28
CA ASP A 74 18.66 -25.59 2.61
C ASP A 74 19.13 -24.42 3.50
N LEU A 75 19.89 -23.49 2.92
CA LEU A 75 20.36 -22.29 3.60
C LEU A 75 19.20 -21.41 4.04
N MET A 76 18.18 -21.23 3.21
CA MET A 76 17.00 -20.42 3.54
C MET A 76 16.09 -21.09 4.58
N MET A 77 15.97 -22.42 4.55
CA MET A 77 15.32 -23.17 5.63
C MET A 77 16.06 -22.99 6.96
N GLY A 78 17.39 -23.12 6.93
CA GLY A 78 18.24 -22.90 8.10
C GLY A 78 18.13 -21.47 8.65
N ALA A 79 18.17 -20.47 7.77
CA ALA A 79 18.00 -19.06 8.12
C ALA A 79 16.63 -18.80 8.74
N SER A 80 15.55 -19.24 8.07
CA SER A 80 14.17 -19.05 8.56
C SER A 80 13.99 -19.62 9.97
N LYS A 81 14.54 -20.82 10.23
CA LYS A 81 14.54 -21.44 11.56
C LYS A 81 15.25 -20.57 12.60
N VAL A 82 16.47 -20.12 12.31
CA VAL A 82 17.27 -19.33 13.27
C VAL A 82 16.59 -18.00 13.55
N ILE A 83 16.09 -17.32 12.52
CA ILE A 83 15.41 -16.03 12.69
C ILE A 83 14.11 -16.21 13.48
N PHE A 84 13.33 -17.25 13.22
CA PHE A 84 12.13 -17.55 14.02
C PHE A 84 12.45 -17.85 15.49
N GLN A 85 13.51 -18.61 15.77
CA GLN A 85 13.95 -18.86 17.13
C GLN A 85 14.38 -17.56 17.84
N ASN A 86 15.07 -16.67 17.13
CA ASN A 86 15.45 -15.36 17.65
C ASN A 86 14.22 -14.47 17.88
N LEU A 87 13.26 -14.46 16.95
CA LEU A 87 11.99 -13.74 17.07
C LEU A 87 11.26 -14.14 18.37
N LEU A 88 11.13 -15.45 18.63
CA LEU A 88 10.52 -15.94 19.87
C LEU A 88 11.33 -15.56 21.10
N ALA A 89 12.66 -15.77 21.05
CA ALA A 89 13.53 -15.52 22.19
C ALA A 89 13.61 -14.04 22.58
N MET A 90 13.54 -13.13 21.60
CA MET A 90 13.69 -11.70 21.80
C MET A 90 12.36 -10.99 21.99
N HIS A 91 11.37 -11.25 21.14
CA HIS A 91 10.17 -10.43 21.06
C HIS A 91 8.94 -11.08 21.69
N PHE A 92 8.83 -12.41 21.72
CA PHE A 92 7.65 -13.05 22.30
C PHE A 92 7.68 -12.94 23.83
N ASN A 93 6.68 -12.27 24.40
CA ASN A 93 6.45 -12.20 25.83
C ASN A 93 5.38 -13.25 26.18
N SER A 94 5.79 -14.36 26.80
CA SER A 94 4.89 -15.48 27.14
C SER A 94 3.86 -15.12 28.21
N ASP A 95 4.19 -14.18 29.10
CA ASP A 95 3.29 -13.79 30.20
C ASP A 95 2.14 -12.92 29.67
N ALA A 96 2.45 -12.03 28.73
CA ALA A 96 1.45 -11.20 28.05
C ALA A 96 0.79 -11.92 26.85
N GLY A 97 1.39 -12.98 26.32
CA GLY A 97 0.90 -13.73 25.16
C GLY A 97 1.02 -12.96 23.84
N THR A 98 2.01 -12.08 23.69
CA THR A 98 2.16 -11.21 22.51
C THR A 98 3.62 -10.89 22.21
N PHE A 99 3.92 -10.47 20.98
CA PHE A 99 5.21 -9.93 20.59
C PHE A 99 5.32 -8.44 20.94
N VAL A 100 6.40 -8.05 21.61
CA VAL A 100 6.73 -6.64 21.86
C VAL A 100 7.47 -6.04 20.68
N ASP A 101 7.23 -4.77 20.39
CA ASP A 101 7.79 -4.08 19.23
C ASP A 101 9.32 -3.94 19.28
N THR A 102 9.87 -3.77 20.49
CA THR A 102 11.30 -3.57 20.70
C THR A 102 11.84 -4.51 21.76
N ALA A 103 13.08 -4.96 21.55
CA ALA A 103 13.86 -5.71 22.52
C ALA A 103 15.34 -5.37 22.35
N GLU A 104 16.15 -5.59 23.38
CA GLU A 104 17.59 -5.39 23.31
C GLU A 104 18.35 -6.49 24.06
N LEU A 105 19.67 -6.53 23.87
CA LEU A 105 20.57 -7.38 24.65
C LEU A 105 21.39 -6.54 25.63
N ASP A 106 21.13 -6.70 26.93
CA ASP A 106 21.96 -6.15 28.00
C ASP A 106 22.79 -7.25 28.66
N GLY A 107 24.12 -7.16 28.55
CA GLY A 107 25.03 -8.17 29.08
C GLY A 107 24.79 -9.60 28.55
N GLY A 108 24.19 -9.72 27.36
CA GLY A 108 23.81 -11.01 26.75
C GLY A 108 22.45 -11.56 27.22
N SER A 109 21.74 -10.83 28.07
CA SER A 109 20.37 -11.14 28.48
C SER A 109 19.38 -10.33 27.65
N VAL A 110 18.26 -10.96 27.26
CA VAL A 110 17.18 -10.26 26.54
C VAL A 110 16.43 -9.35 27.51
N VAL A 111 16.36 -8.07 27.16
CA VAL A 111 15.52 -7.06 27.80
C VAL A 111 14.42 -6.70 26.80
N ARG A 112 13.17 -7.01 27.13
CA ARG A 112 12.01 -6.72 26.28
C ARG A 112 11.47 -5.33 26.60
N GLY A 113 11.05 -4.60 25.58
CA GLY A 113 10.16 -3.45 25.71
C GLY A 113 8.76 -3.86 26.17
N ASN A 114 7.88 -2.88 26.33
CA ASN A 114 6.51 -3.10 26.78
C ASN A 114 5.45 -2.71 25.75
N ASP A 115 5.85 -2.12 24.63
CA ASP A 115 4.93 -1.56 23.64
C ASP A 115 4.62 -2.58 22.55
N ILE A 116 3.36 -2.59 22.13
CA ILE A 116 2.83 -3.41 21.05
C ILE A 116 2.05 -2.49 20.12
N SER A 117 2.43 -2.45 18.85
CA SER A 117 1.65 -1.80 17.81
C SER A 117 0.76 -2.82 17.11
N THR A 118 -0.50 -2.44 16.87
CA THR A 118 -1.48 -3.32 16.23
C THR A 118 -1.07 -3.74 14.83
N ILE A 119 -0.40 -2.85 14.10
CA ILE A 119 0.14 -3.16 12.77
C ILE A 119 1.17 -4.29 12.82
N ASN A 120 2.13 -4.24 13.74
CA ASN A 120 3.16 -5.28 13.86
C ASN A 120 2.57 -6.57 14.42
N ALA A 121 1.68 -6.48 15.42
CA ALA A 121 0.95 -7.63 15.96
C ALA A 121 0.17 -8.38 14.86
N GLY A 122 -0.51 -7.65 13.97
CA GLY A 122 -1.22 -8.21 12.84
C GLY A 122 -0.30 -8.83 11.78
N TYR A 123 0.79 -8.15 11.41
CA TYR A 123 1.77 -8.70 10.46
C TYR A 123 2.51 -9.92 11.01
N ALA A 124 2.78 -9.97 12.32
CA ALA A 124 3.35 -11.15 12.97
C ALA A 124 2.45 -12.38 12.74
N LEU A 125 1.12 -12.25 12.84
CA LEU A 125 0.20 -13.36 12.54
C LEU A 125 0.26 -13.82 11.09
N VAL A 126 0.33 -12.90 10.13
CA VAL A 126 0.47 -13.24 8.71
C VAL A 126 1.72 -14.09 8.48
N ILE A 127 2.82 -13.69 9.09
CA ILE A 127 4.13 -14.33 8.89
C ILE A 127 4.22 -15.64 9.65
N LEU A 128 3.65 -15.72 10.85
CA LEU A 128 3.54 -16.97 11.61
C LEU A 128 2.65 -17.98 10.88
N LYS A 129 1.56 -17.55 10.23
CA LYS A 129 0.73 -18.44 9.41
C LYS A 129 1.54 -19.04 8.26
N LEU A 130 2.29 -18.21 7.53
CA LEU A 130 3.19 -18.71 6.47
C LEU A 130 4.22 -19.69 7.03
N PHE A 131 4.80 -19.39 8.19
CA PHE A 131 5.77 -20.26 8.85
C PHE A 131 5.15 -21.60 9.29
N VAL A 132 3.91 -21.60 9.80
CA VAL A 132 3.17 -22.83 10.15
C VAL A 132 2.99 -23.71 8.92
N GLU A 133 2.57 -23.14 7.79
CA GLU A 133 2.44 -23.89 6.53
C GLU A 133 3.77 -24.46 6.06
N GLU A 134 4.82 -23.65 6.14
CA GLU A 134 6.13 -24.00 5.59
C GLU A 134 6.86 -25.10 6.38
N PHE A 135 6.62 -25.15 7.68
CA PHE A 135 7.25 -26.10 8.60
C PHE A 135 6.28 -27.19 9.04
N ALA A 136 5.18 -27.42 8.30
CA ALA A 136 4.18 -28.42 8.59
C ALA A 136 4.80 -29.82 8.82
N GLY A 137 4.30 -30.52 9.84
CA GLY A 137 4.80 -31.82 10.29
C GLY A 137 6.06 -31.78 11.15
N THR A 138 6.57 -30.59 11.49
CA THR A 138 7.78 -30.43 12.32
C THR A 138 7.46 -29.82 13.69
N PRO A 139 8.34 -29.94 14.70
CA PRO A 139 8.16 -29.24 15.98
C PRO A 139 8.06 -27.71 15.84
N LEU A 140 8.63 -27.15 14.78
CA LEU A 140 8.58 -25.70 14.50
C LEU A 140 7.17 -25.25 14.11
N GLU A 141 6.37 -26.09 13.45
CA GLU A 141 4.95 -25.82 13.21
C GLU A 141 4.21 -25.60 14.52
N THR A 142 4.38 -26.53 15.48
CA THR A 142 3.68 -26.47 16.76
C THR A 142 4.05 -25.20 17.53
N MET A 143 5.34 -24.87 17.60
CA MET A 143 5.82 -23.65 18.26
C MET A 143 5.25 -22.38 17.60
N ALA A 144 5.24 -22.32 16.26
CA ALA A 144 4.70 -21.17 15.54
C ALA A 144 3.19 -21.06 15.72
N LYS A 145 2.46 -22.17 15.73
CA LYS A 145 1.01 -22.20 15.95
C LYS A 145 0.63 -21.76 17.35
N GLU A 146 1.38 -22.17 18.37
CA GLU A 146 1.20 -21.71 19.76
C GLU A 146 1.39 -20.19 19.88
N ALA A 147 2.48 -19.66 19.30
CA ALA A 147 2.74 -18.22 19.30
C ALA A 147 1.67 -17.42 18.52
N LEU A 148 1.22 -17.97 17.38
CA LEU A 148 0.15 -17.40 16.56
C LEU A 148 -1.17 -17.32 17.34
N VAL A 149 -1.58 -18.40 18.00
CA VAL A 149 -2.81 -18.43 18.81
C VAL A 149 -2.72 -17.44 19.96
N ALA A 150 -1.58 -17.38 20.66
CA ALA A 150 -1.37 -16.42 21.73
C ALA A 150 -1.52 -14.97 21.22
N GLN A 151 -0.82 -14.62 20.15
CA GLN A 151 -0.85 -13.28 19.56
C GLN A 151 -2.26 -12.89 19.04
N ALA A 152 -2.98 -13.83 18.44
CA ALA A 152 -4.34 -13.60 17.95
C ALA A 152 -5.30 -13.35 19.12
N ASN A 153 -5.21 -14.16 20.18
CA ASN A 153 -6.00 -13.96 21.39
C ASN A 153 -5.67 -12.62 22.07
N PHE A 154 -4.40 -12.19 22.07
CA PHE A 154 -4.03 -10.88 22.57
C PHE A 154 -4.70 -9.75 21.78
N LEU A 155 -4.68 -9.81 20.44
CA LEU A 155 -5.35 -8.84 19.58
C LEU A 155 -6.85 -8.72 19.90
N LEU A 156 -7.56 -9.85 19.99
CA LEU A 156 -8.99 -9.89 20.32
C LEU A 156 -9.29 -9.31 21.70
N ASN A 157 -8.52 -9.70 22.70
CA ASN A 157 -8.86 -9.40 24.10
C ASN A 157 -8.35 -8.03 24.57
N SER A 158 -7.31 -7.50 23.93
CA SER A 158 -6.59 -6.32 24.42
C SER A 158 -6.57 -5.14 23.46
N LEU A 159 -6.78 -5.37 22.15
CA LEU A 159 -6.65 -4.35 21.12
C LEU A 159 -7.94 -4.11 20.33
N GLN A 160 -8.91 -5.03 20.33
CA GLN A 160 -10.22 -4.82 19.72
C GLN A 160 -11.20 -4.21 20.74
N ASP A 161 -11.90 -3.14 20.33
CA ASP A 161 -12.97 -2.53 21.11
C ASP A 161 -14.34 -3.18 20.83
N ALA A 162 -15.34 -2.80 21.63
CA ALA A 162 -16.68 -3.36 21.55
C ALA A 162 -17.42 -3.07 20.24
N ASN A 163 -16.96 -2.10 19.44
CA ASN A 163 -17.53 -1.75 18.14
C ASN A 163 -16.81 -2.47 16.99
N GLY A 164 -15.83 -3.33 17.28
CA GLY A 164 -15.03 -4.06 16.30
C GLY A 164 -13.77 -3.35 15.83
N GLY A 165 -13.57 -2.08 16.22
CA GLY A 165 -12.38 -1.30 15.85
C GLY A 165 -11.18 -1.62 16.72
N PHE A 166 -9.97 -1.41 16.19
CA PHE A 166 -8.72 -1.70 16.87
C PHE A 166 -8.02 -0.43 17.34
N TYR A 167 -7.51 -0.43 18.57
CA TYR A 167 -6.59 0.60 19.07
C TYR A 167 -5.27 0.58 18.29
N ASN A 168 -4.53 1.69 18.26
CA ASN A 168 -3.27 1.76 17.51
C ASN A 168 -2.14 0.99 18.21
N THR A 169 -2.08 1.11 19.54
CA THR A 169 -1.02 0.54 20.38
C THR A 169 -1.55 0.06 21.73
N TYR A 170 -0.76 -0.80 22.37
CA TYR A 170 -0.94 -1.26 23.74
C TYR A 170 0.40 -1.23 24.46
N THR A 171 0.41 -0.79 25.72
CA THR A 171 1.61 -0.86 26.58
C THR A 171 1.34 -1.80 27.76
N ILE A 172 2.17 -2.82 27.92
CA ILE A 172 2.08 -3.78 29.03
C ILE A 172 2.15 -3.02 30.37
N GLY A 173 1.17 -3.29 31.23
CA GLY A 173 1.01 -2.62 32.53
C GLY A 173 0.18 -1.33 32.48
N THR A 174 -0.06 -0.77 31.30
CA THR A 174 -0.87 0.46 31.12
C THR A 174 -2.21 0.17 30.43
N GLY A 175 -2.21 -0.63 29.36
CA GLY A 175 -3.39 -0.94 28.55
C GLY A 175 -3.31 -0.38 27.13
N ALA A 176 -4.45 -0.42 26.42
CA ALA A 176 -4.57 0.13 25.08
C ALA A 176 -4.53 1.67 25.11
N ALA A 177 -3.92 2.29 24.11
CA ALA A 177 -3.90 3.74 23.96
C ALA A 177 -5.28 4.27 23.54
N ASP A 178 -5.70 5.39 24.13
CA ASP A 178 -6.97 6.07 23.81
C ASP A 178 -6.75 7.23 22.84
N ASP A 179 -6.06 6.94 21.73
CA ASP A 179 -5.81 7.88 20.64
C ASP A 179 -6.75 7.63 19.44
N ALA A 180 -6.78 8.58 18.51
CA ALA A 180 -7.60 8.46 17.31
C ALA A 180 -7.13 7.24 16.49
N LYS A 181 -8.04 6.30 16.24
CA LYS A 181 -7.72 5.06 15.51
C LYS A 181 -7.26 5.35 14.09
N THR A 182 -6.36 4.51 13.60
CA THR A 182 -5.80 4.63 12.25
C THR A 182 -6.24 3.49 11.35
N ALA A 183 -6.38 3.79 10.06
CA ALA A 183 -6.67 2.79 9.04
C ALA A 183 -5.56 1.74 8.94
N LEU A 184 -4.31 2.14 9.23
CA LEU A 184 -3.16 1.24 9.28
C LEU A 184 -3.30 0.19 10.38
N ALA A 185 -3.72 0.58 11.59
CA ALA A 185 -3.97 -0.36 12.68
C ALA A 185 -5.10 -1.34 12.34
N GLN A 186 -6.21 -0.84 11.77
CA GLN A 186 -7.33 -1.69 11.36
C GLN A 186 -6.87 -2.72 10.33
N ALA A 187 -6.23 -2.26 9.26
CA ALA A 187 -5.78 -3.11 8.16
C ALA A 187 -4.78 -4.18 8.62
N GLY A 188 -3.85 -3.82 9.51
CA GLY A 188 -2.92 -4.76 10.13
C GLY A 188 -3.64 -5.88 10.91
N ALA A 189 -4.54 -5.50 11.81
CA ALA A 189 -5.30 -6.45 12.62
C ALA A 189 -6.18 -7.38 11.77
N ILE A 190 -6.95 -6.83 10.82
CA ILE A 190 -7.83 -7.60 9.93
C ILE A 190 -7.03 -8.69 9.20
N ARG A 191 -5.91 -8.32 8.58
CA ARG A 191 -5.05 -9.27 7.86
C ARG A 191 -4.50 -10.35 8.79
N GLY A 192 -4.04 -9.95 9.97
CA GLY A 192 -3.52 -10.88 10.97
C GLY A 192 -4.57 -11.88 11.44
N LEU A 193 -5.80 -11.42 11.68
CA LEU A 193 -6.89 -12.28 12.17
C LEU A 193 -7.43 -13.22 11.10
N TYR A 194 -7.53 -12.80 9.84
CA TYR A 194 -7.81 -13.74 8.75
C TYR A 194 -6.71 -14.79 8.60
N ALA A 195 -5.44 -14.41 8.73
CA ALA A 195 -4.33 -15.37 8.73
C ALA A 195 -4.41 -16.34 9.91
N ALA A 196 -4.76 -15.85 11.11
CA ALA A 196 -4.98 -16.70 12.27
C ALA A 196 -6.12 -17.69 12.05
N TYR A 197 -7.25 -17.24 11.50
CA TYR A 197 -8.36 -18.12 11.11
C TYR A 197 -7.92 -19.19 10.11
N GLN A 198 -7.16 -18.84 9.07
CA GLN A 198 -6.67 -19.83 8.10
C GLN A 198 -5.76 -20.89 8.74
N ALA A 199 -4.95 -20.51 9.73
CA ALA A 199 -4.02 -21.42 10.41
C ALA A 199 -4.70 -22.34 11.46
N THR A 200 -5.83 -21.90 12.02
CA THR A 200 -6.48 -22.57 13.17
C THR A 200 -7.87 -23.12 12.88
N ASN A 201 -8.55 -22.58 11.87
CA ASN A 201 -9.97 -22.76 11.60
C ASN A 201 -10.87 -22.35 12.80
N ASP A 202 -10.41 -21.42 13.63
CA ASP A 202 -11.18 -20.88 14.75
C ASP A 202 -12.08 -19.73 14.30
N ALA A 203 -13.39 -19.95 14.34
CA ALA A 203 -14.40 -18.99 13.90
C ALA A 203 -14.36 -17.67 14.68
N ALA A 204 -13.82 -17.64 15.91
CA ALA A 204 -13.68 -16.40 16.67
C ALA A 204 -12.76 -15.39 15.94
N TYR A 205 -11.69 -15.86 15.31
CA TYR A 205 -10.78 -15.01 14.54
C TYR A 205 -11.41 -14.50 13.25
N LEU A 206 -12.21 -15.34 12.59
CA LEU A 206 -12.99 -14.93 11.41
C LEU A 206 -13.97 -13.81 11.78
N THR A 207 -14.79 -14.03 12.82
CA THR A 207 -15.77 -13.03 13.29
C THR A 207 -15.09 -11.72 13.71
N ALA A 208 -13.97 -11.80 14.42
CA ALA A 208 -13.23 -10.62 14.83
C ALA A 208 -12.63 -9.84 13.63
N ALA A 209 -12.13 -10.55 12.61
CA ALA A 209 -11.64 -9.96 11.37
C ALA A 209 -12.76 -9.27 10.58
N ASP A 210 -13.92 -9.93 10.44
CA ASP A 210 -15.10 -9.40 9.76
C ASP A 210 -15.62 -8.13 10.45
N ASN A 211 -15.77 -8.15 11.78
CA ASN A 211 -16.13 -6.96 12.54
C ASN A 211 -15.12 -5.81 12.35
N GLY A 212 -13.83 -6.15 12.25
CA GLY A 212 -12.76 -5.20 11.95
C GLY A 212 -12.88 -4.59 10.57
N TYR A 213 -13.20 -5.40 9.56
CA TYR A 213 -13.42 -4.96 8.19
C TYR A 213 -14.64 -4.03 8.10
N ASP A 214 -15.77 -4.42 8.71
CA ASP A 214 -16.98 -3.59 8.77
C ASP A 214 -16.66 -2.22 9.41
N TYR A 215 -15.90 -2.23 10.51
CA TYR A 215 -15.44 -1.01 11.16
C TYR A 215 -14.55 -0.16 10.24
N LEU A 216 -13.59 -0.77 9.54
CA LEU A 216 -12.70 -0.09 8.60
C LEU A 216 -13.50 0.60 7.49
N VAL A 217 -14.40 -0.12 6.83
CA VAL A 217 -15.22 0.43 5.74
C VAL A 217 -16.15 1.52 6.25
N GLN A 218 -16.84 1.29 7.36
CA GLN A 218 -17.80 2.26 7.91
C GLN A 218 -17.15 3.57 8.38
N ASN A 219 -15.94 3.51 8.94
CA ASN A 219 -15.34 4.66 9.63
C ASN A 219 -14.20 5.33 8.85
N PHE A 220 -13.62 4.64 7.87
CA PHE A 220 -12.48 5.18 7.12
C PHE A 220 -12.73 5.27 5.62
N TYR A 221 -13.56 4.43 5.00
CA TYR A 221 -13.79 4.51 3.55
C TYR A 221 -14.80 5.61 3.20
N ASP A 222 -14.38 6.56 2.36
CA ASP A 222 -15.23 7.55 1.72
C ASP A 222 -15.60 7.06 0.32
N ALA A 223 -16.87 6.72 0.14
CA ALA A 223 -17.40 6.17 -1.11
C ALA A 223 -17.57 7.23 -2.21
N ASP A 224 -17.66 8.50 -1.86
CA ASP A 224 -17.79 9.60 -2.83
C ASP A 224 -16.41 10.02 -3.36
N GLU A 225 -15.40 9.96 -2.50
CA GLU A 225 -14.00 10.32 -2.82
C GLU A 225 -13.13 9.10 -3.20
N TYR A 226 -13.69 7.89 -3.16
CA TYR A 226 -13.02 6.62 -3.46
C TYR A 226 -11.69 6.43 -2.70
N GLY A 227 -11.64 6.90 -1.45
CA GLY A 227 -10.43 6.97 -0.63
C GLY A 227 -10.67 6.52 0.81
N PHE A 228 -9.59 6.29 1.55
CA PHE A 228 -9.65 6.01 2.99
C PHE A 228 -9.09 7.19 3.78
N HIS A 229 -9.83 7.67 4.77
CA HIS A 229 -9.23 8.43 5.86
C HIS A 229 -8.11 7.59 6.48
N THR A 230 -6.97 8.20 6.80
CA THR A 230 -5.84 7.47 7.39
C THR A 230 -5.88 7.49 8.91
N THR A 231 -6.51 8.52 9.49
CA THR A 231 -6.75 8.70 10.91
C THR A 231 -8.18 9.16 11.14
N GLN A 232 -8.87 8.57 12.11
CA GLN A 232 -10.25 8.88 12.41
C GLN A 232 -10.42 10.36 12.83
N GLY A 233 -11.44 11.03 12.29
CA GLY A 233 -11.72 12.43 12.59
C GLY A 233 -10.79 13.43 11.89
N VAL A 234 -9.88 12.97 11.04
CA VAL A 234 -8.98 13.83 10.24
C VAL A 234 -9.44 13.83 8.78
N GLY A 235 -9.81 15.01 8.26
CA GLY A 235 -10.32 15.18 6.89
C GLY A 235 -9.24 15.10 5.80
N GLN A 236 -7.96 15.14 6.17
CA GLN A 236 -6.83 14.93 5.26
C GLN A 236 -6.28 13.51 5.45
N ALA A 237 -6.24 12.74 4.36
CA ALA A 237 -5.63 11.43 4.30
C ALA A 237 -4.20 11.52 3.77
N THR A 238 -3.25 10.91 4.48
CA THR A 238 -1.85 10.83 4.10
C THR A 238 -1.47 9.38 3.85
N TYR A 239 -1.34 9.01 2.59
CA TYR A 239 -1.01 7.65 2.17
C TYR A 239 0.49 7.49 1.98
N THR A 240 1.06 6.51 2.66
CA THR A 240 2.41 5.99 2.39
C THR A 240 2.30 4.64 1.69
N PRO A 241 3.36 4.14 1.02
CA PRO A 241 3.38 2.79 0.47
C PRO A 241 2.97 1.73 1.50
N LYS A 242 3.32 1.92 2.77
CA LYS A 242 2.92 1.04 3.87
C LYS A 242 1.40 1.03 4.11
N ILE A 243 0.77 2.21 4.12
CA ILE A 243 -0.68 2.33 4.31
C ILE A 243 -1.44 1.72 3.14
N VAL A 244 -1.02 2.04 1.90
CA VAL A 244 -1.63 1.46 0.70
C VAL A 244 -1.51 -0.05 0.71
N ALA A 245 -0.31 -0.59 0.95
CA ALA A 245 -0.09 -2.04 1.01
C ALA A 245 -0.92 -2.72 2.11
N ALA A 246 -1.04 -2.10 3.28
CA ALA A 246 -1.84 -2.63 4.38
C ALA A 246 -3.33 -2.68 4.02
N LEU A 247 -3.90 -1.56 3.52
CA LEU A 247 -5.29 -1.47 3.10
C LEU A 247 -5.60 -2.44 1.96
N SER A 248 -4.77 -2.46 0.93
CA SER A 248 -4.86 -3.40 -0.20
C SER A 248 -4.89 -4.85 0.29
N GLY A 249 -4.00 -5.21 1.22
CA GLY A 249 -3.96 -6.54 1.81
C GLY A 249 -5.22 -6.86 2.62
N ALA A 250 -5.74 -5.91 3.41
CA ALA A 250 -6.94 -6.11 4.21
C ALA A 250 -8.18 -6.35 3.33
N LEU A 251 -8.36 -5.53 2.28
CA LEU A 251 -9.45 -5.69 1.31
C LEU A 251 -9.35 -7.03 0.56
N ARG A 252 -8.14 -7.45 0.17
CA ARG A 252 -7.91 -8.76 -0.46
C ARG A 252 -8.34 -9.90 0.47
N GLU A 253 -7.89 -9.92 1.71
CA GLU A 253 -8.23 -10.99 2.65
C GLU A 253 -9.73 -10.97 3.01
N ALA A 254 -10.32 -9.79 3.17
CA ALA A 254 -11.77 -9.66 3.38
C ALA A 254 -12.56 -10.29 2.23
N ARG A 255 -12.11 -10.10 0.98
CA ARG A 255 -12.73 -10.74 -0.18
C ARG A 255 -12.54 -12.26 -0.21
N LEU A 256 -11.31 -12.72 0.00
CA LEU A 256 -10.92 -14.12 -0.21
C LEU A 256 -11.30 -15.04 0.96
N VAL A 257 -11.30 -14.50 2.18
CA VAL A 257 -11.49 -15.25 3.42
C VAL A 257 -12.83 -14.90 4.08
N GLY A 258 -13.12 -13.60 4.25
CA GLY A 258 -14.38 -13.11 4.84
C GLY A 258 -15.58 -13.14 3.88
N ASN A 259 -15.33 -13.36 2.58
CA ASN A 259 -16.34 -13.32 1.52
C ASN A 259 -17.12 -11.99 1.42
N HIS A 260 -16.46 -10.88 1.76
CA HIS A 260 -16.98 -9.52 1.53
C HIS A 260 -16.87 -9.19 0.03
N GLU A 261 -18.00 -9.26 -0.70
CA GLU A 261 -18.00 -9.15 -2.16
C GLU A 261 -17.62 -7.74 -2.63
N GLU A 262 -18.07 -6.72 -1.91
CA GLU A 262 -17.84 -5.30 -2.18
C GLU A 262 -16.38 -4.86 -1.98
N ALA A 263 -15.60 -5.62 -1.20
CA ALA A 263 -14.17 -5.33 -0.98
C ALA A 263 -13.38 -5.25 -2.30
N THR A 264 -13.78 -6.01 -3.32
CA THR A 264 -13.16 -5.96 -4.65
C THR A 264 -13.35 -4.59 -5.31
N LEU A 265 -14.56 -4.04 -5.24
CA LEU A 265 -14.89 -2.75 -5.84
C LEU A 265 -14.21 -1.60 -5.07
N ILE A 266 -14.24 -1.68 -3.73
CA ILE A 266 -13.53 -0.74 -2.86
C ILE A 266 -12.03 -0.73 -3.19
N TYR A 267 -11.42 -1.90 -3.35
CA TYR A 267 -10.02 -2.04 -3.74
C TYR A 267 -9.73 -1.37 -5.08
N VAL A 268 -10.52 -1.65 -6.13
CA VAL A 268 -10.31 -1.07 -7.46
C VAL A 268 -10.44 0.45 -7.44
N ASN A 269 -11.49 0.96 -6.80
CA ASN A 269 -11.73 2.40 -6.68
C ASN A 269 -10.59 3.11 -5.92
N PHE A 270 -10.17 2.54 -4.79
CA PHE A 270 -9.04 3.05 -4.00
C PHE A 270 -7.72 2.99 -4.79
N TRP A 271 -7.47 1.88 -5.48
CA TRP A 271 -6.26 1.69 -6.26
C TRP A 271 -6.17 2.70 -7.40
N ASP A 272 -7.25 2.88 -8.17
CA ASP A 272 -7.28 3.82 -9.28
C ASP A 272 -7.17 5.28 -8.84
N THR A 273 -7.73 5.61 -7.67
CA THR A 273 -7.74 6.97 -7.14
C THR A 273 -6.41 7.35 -6.46
N VAL A 274 -5.80 6.41 -5.74
CA VAL A 274 -4.65 6.67 -4.87
C VAL A 274 -3.41 5.92 -5.33
N ALA A 275 -3.46 4.58 -5.39
CA ALA A 275 -2.27 3.75 -5.61
C ALA A 275 -1.64 3.96 -7.00
N ASN A 276 -2.46 4.03 -8.07
CA ASN A 276 -1.99 4.33 -9.42
C ASN A 276 -1.31 5.69 -9.50
N ARG A 277 -1.80 6.69 -8.76
CA ARG A 277 -1.17 8.02 -8.71
C ARG A 277 0.15 7.99 -7.97
N MET A 278 0.27 7.19 -6.90
CA MET A 278 1.52 6.99 -6.19
C MET A 278 2.59 6.30 -7.04
N GLN A 279 2.23 5.39 -7.94
CA GLN A 279 3.18 4.75 -8.86
C GLN A 279 3.75 5.70 -9.92
N LEU A 280 3.11 6.85 -10.14
CA LEU A 280 3.47 7.82 -11.17
C LEU A 280 4.14 9.08 -10.60
N ALA A 281 4.32 9.16 -9.28
CA ALA A 281 4.81 10.35 -8.62
C ALA A 281 6.29 10.19 -8.24
N GLU A 282 7.15 10.96 -8.92
CA GLU A 282 8.50 11.24 -8.45
C GLU A 282 8.42 11.99 -7.11
N ALA A 283 9.23 11.60 -6.13
CA ALA A 283 9.18 12.21 -4.80
C ALA A 283 9.84 13.61 -4.81
N ASP A 284 9.08 14.65 -4.46
CA ASP A 284 9.51 16.06 -4.39
C ASP A 284 10.65 16.34 -3.38
N LEU A 285 11.05 15.37 -2.55
CA LEU A 285 12.07 15.54 -1.50
C LEU A 285 13.51 15.24 -1.96
N THR A 286 13.73 14.92 -3.23
CA THR A 286 15.10 14.70 -3.76
C THR A 286 15.83 16.00 -4.11
N GLY A 287 15.12 17.13 -4.21
CA GLY A 287 15.74 18.44 -4.44
C GLY A 287 16.27 18.67 -5.86
N GLU A 288 15.73 17.97 -6.87
CA GLU A 288 16.29 17.92 -8.22
C GLU A 288 15.54 18.81 -9.23
N VAL A 289 16.30 19.52 -10.08
CA VAL A 289 15.82 20.30 -11.24
C VAL A 289 16.68 19.93 -12.45
N GLY A 290 16.22 19.01 -13.32
CA GLY A 290 16.96 18.61 -14.52
C GLY A 290 16.62 17.23 -15.06
N GLY A 291 17.23 16.86 -16.20
CA GLY A 291 17.12 15.54 -16.83
C GLY A 291 18.41 14.73 -16.65
N ASP A 292 18.27 13.53 -16.07
CA ASP A 292 19.29 12.58 -15.59
C ASP A 292 20.18 13.14 -14.47
N SER A 293 19.61 13.22 -13.26
CA SER A 293 20.13 14.08 -12.20
C SER A 293 20.99 13.39 -11.14
N ASP A 294 20.90 12.06 -10.95
CA ASP A 294 21.69 11.35 -9.91
C ASP A 294 22.91 10.58 -10.45
N GLY A 295 23.05 10.46 -11.77
CA GLY A 295 24.29 10.01 -12.42
C GLY A 295 24.72 8.59 -12.04
N ASP A 296 23.77 7.74 -11.63
CA ASP A 296 24.02 6.34 -11.28
C ASP A 296 24.19 5.43 -12.52
N GLY A 297 23.97 5.99 -13.71
CA GLY A 297 24.15 5.32 -14.98
C GLY A 297 23.05 4.29 -15.28
N ILE A 298 21.92 4.33 -14.57
CA ILE A 298 20.71 3.57 -14.90
C ILE A 298 19.80 4.47 -15.73
N PRO A 299 19.73 4.26 -17.05
CA PRO A 299 18.83 5.04 -17.89
C PRO A 299 17.39 4.64 -17.55
N PHE A 300 16.56 5.64 -17.32
CA PHE A 300 15.11 5.60 -17.48
C PHE A 300 14.67 4.63 -18.60
N ILE A 301 13.93 3.56 -18.25
CA ILE A 301 13.47 2.53 -19.21
C ILE A 301 12.01 2.79 -19.60
N PRO A 302 11.73 3.08 -20.88
CA PRO A 302 10.46 3.61 -21.32
C PRO A 302 9.55 2.55 -21.94
N GLU A 303 8.87 1.74 -21.14
CA GLU A 303 7.84 0.83 -21.66
C GLU A 303 6.52 0.93 -20.87
N GLN A 304 6.08 2.17 -20.67
CA GLN A 304 4.67 2.60 -20.75
C GLN A 304 4.47 3.40 -22.04
N PRO A 305 3.25 3.64 -22.57
CA PRO A 305 3.02 4.27 -23.88
C PRO A 305 3.66 5.66 -24.08
N ASP A 306 4.11 6.31 -23.01
CA ASP A 306 4.83 7.58 -22.92
C ASP A 306 6.25 7.47 -22.33
N GLY A 307 6.65 6.26 -21.93
CA GLY A 307 8.02 5.94 -21.59
C GLY A 307 8.45 6.17 -20.14
N LEU A 308 7.56 6.30 -19.15
CA LEU A 308 7.94 6.54 -17.76
C LEU A 308 8.22 5.25 -16.96
N ALA A 309 9.26 5.25 -16.12
CA ALA A 309 9.43 4.25 -15.06
C ALA A 309 8.52 4.60 -13.87
N PRO A 310 7.74 3.67 -13.31
CA PRO A 310 6.92 3.97 -12.14
C PRO A 310 7.81 4.11 -10.90
N VAL A 311 8.02 5.34 -10.43
CA VAL A 311 8.58 5.61 -9.11
C VAL A 311 7.43 5.59 -8.12
N PHE A 312 7.47 4.70 -7.13
CA PHE A 312 6.53 4.78 -6.01
C PHE A 312 6.87 6.02 -5.19
N ALA A 313 5.97 7.01 -5.17
CA ALA A 313 6.05 8.14 -4.27
C ALA A 313 6.20 7.69 -2.81
N ALA A 314 7.02 8.40 -2.05
CA ALA A 314 7.18 8.16 -0.62
C ALA A 314 5.88 8.44 0.17
N GLU A 315 5.07 9.39 -0.30
CA GLU A 315 3.85 9.85 0.34
C GLU A 315 2.89 10.50 -0.68
N ALA A 316 1.58 10.37 -0.48
CA ALA A 316 0.53 11.08 -1.22
C ALA A 316 -0.54 11.62 -0.26
N VAL A 317 -1.07 12.80 -0.55
CA VAL A 317 -2.05 13.48 0.31
C VAL A 317 -3.35 13.69 -0.45
N GLN A 318 -4.48 13.29 0.16
CA GLN A 318 -5.83 13.48 -0.37
C GLN A 318 -6.69 14.20 0.66
N LEU A 319 -7.43 15.22 0.22
CA LEU A 319 -8.50 15.82 1.03
C LEU A 319 -9.76 14.98 0.83
N LEU A 320 -10.34 14.50 1.92
CA LEU A 320 -11.58 13.74 1.94
C LEU A 320 -12.66 14.60 2.59
N SER A 321 -13.66 14.98 1.80
CA SER A 321 -14.66 15.98 2.17
C SER A 321 -15.75 15.38 3.07
N GLY A 322 -15.41 15.05 4.33
CA GLY A 322 -16.31 14.32 5.24
C GLY A 322 -16.52 14.87 6.66
N VAL A 323 -15.88 15.98 7.07
CA VAL A 323 -16.13 16.61 8.38
C VAL A 323 -16.13 18.12 8.29
N THR A 324 -17.28 18.75 8.59
CA THR A 324 -17.36 20.18 8.90
C THR A 324 -16.87 20.41 10.32
N SER A 325 -15.58 20.68 10.47
CA SER A 325 -15.02 21.28 11.67
C SER A 325 -14.27 22.52 11.22
N VAL A 326 -14.88 23.69 11.46
CA VAL A 326 -14.26 24.99 11.22
C VAL A 326 -13.19 25.20 12.29
N GLY A 327 -11.96 24.81 11.97
CA GLY A 327 -10.75 25.31 12.59
C GLY A 327 -10.00 26.09 11.52
N ASP A 328 -10.06 27.41 11.59
CA ASP A 328 -9.26 28.31 10.75
C ASP A 328 -7.77 28.02 10.94
N GLU A 329 -7.21 27.14 10.12
CA GLU A 329 -5.87 27.32 9.59
C GLU A 329 -5.96 27.35 8.07
N LEU A 330 -5.72 28.54 7.54
CA LEU A 330 -5.56 28.80 6.12
C LEU A 330 -4.42 27.94 5.58
N ILE A 331 -4.71 26.72 5.10
CA ILE A 331 -3.79 25.95 4.27
C ILE A 331 -3.81 26.58 2.88
N THR A 332 -2.99 27.60 2.71
CA THR A 332 -2.59 28.16 1.43
C THR A 332 -1.74 27.12 0.69
N GLY A 333 -2.36 26.23 -0.08
CA GLY A 333 -1.61 25.15 -0.76
C GLY A 333 -2.19 24.56 -2.04
N LEU A 334 -3.47 24.73 -2.37
CA LEU A 334 -4.06 24.10 -3.57
C LEU A 334 -4.58 25.12 -4.58
N ASN A 335 -3.73 26.10 -4.92
CA ASN A 335 -3.89 26.76 -6.21
C ASN A 335 -3.21 25.87 -7.27
N PRO A 336 -3.84 25.62 -8.42
CA PRO A 336 -3.15 25.00 -9.55
C PRO A 336 -1.83 25.73 -9.78
N THR A 337 -0.74 25.04 -10.05
CA THR A 337 0.55 25.70 -10.34
C THR A 337 0.73 26.01 -11.82
N ALA A 338 -0.14 25.44 -12.68
CA ALA A 338 -0.13 25.64 -14.12
C ALA A 338 -1.55 25.79 -14.67
N TYR A 339 -1.66 26.42 -15.84
CA TYR A 339 -2.89 26.40 -16.62
C TYR A 339 -3.05 25.05 -17.33
N GLN A 340 -4.24 24.46 -17.25
CA GLN A 340 -4.56 23.21 -17.94
C GLN A 340 -5.95 23.27 -18.54
N LEU A 341 -6.14 22.63 -19.69
CA LEU A 341 -7.44 22.34 -20.28
C LEU A 341 -7.53 20.82 -20.43
N ASP A 342 -8.55 20.20 -19.84
CA ASP A 342 -8.71 18.75 -19.87
C ASP A 342 -9.59 18.28 -21.02
N GLN A 343 -9.50 16.99 -21.34
CA GLN A 343 -10.38 16.37 -22.33
C GLN A 343 -11.81 16.34 -21.80
N ASN A 344 -12.77 16.77 -22.60
CA ASN A 344 -14.17 16.75 -22.21
C ASN A 344 -14.63 15.30 -21.94
N TYR A 345 -15.46 15.11 -20.91
CA TYR A 345 -16.00 13.79 -20.57
C TYR A 345 -17.53 13.86 -20.39
N PRO A 346 -18.29 12.93 -20.99
CA PRO A 346 -17.85 11.89 -21.93
C PRO A 346 -17.36 12.47 -23.28
N ASN A 347 -16.57 11.73 -24.05
CA ASN A 347 -16.23 12.01 -25.45
C ASN A 347 -16.01 10.69 -26.23
N PRO A 348 -16.85 10.33 -27.22
CA PRO A 348 -17.98 11.08 -27.75
C PRO A 348 -19.11 11.33 -26.73
N PHE A 349 -19.89 12.39 -26.90
CA PHE A 349 -20.95 12.80 -25.97
C PHE A 349 -22.32 12.93 -26.65
N ASN A 350 -23.41 12.81 -25.88
CA ASN A 350 -24.79 12.95 -26.35
C ASN A 350 -25.75 13.46 -25.25
N PRO A 351 -26.39 14.63 -25.39
CA PRO A 351 -25.90 15.83 -26.05
C PRO A 351 -25.00 16.68 -25.12
N THR A 352 -24.75 16.21 -23.88
CA THR A 352 -24.07 16.97 -22.83
C THR A 352 -22.71 16.38 -22.48
N THR A 353 -21.73 17.23 -22.17
CA THR A 353 -20.38 16.86 -21.71
C THR A 353 -19.88 17.88 -20.70
N GLU A 354 -18.87 17.53 -19.90
CA GLU A 354 -18.18 18.46 -19.02
C GLU A 354 -16.78 18.78 -19.53
N ILE A 355 -16.39 20.06 -19.43
CA ILE A 355 -15.07 20.56 -19.78
C ILE A 355 -14.42 21.11 -18.52
N GLN A 356 -13.33 20.46 -18.08
CA GLN A 356 -12.56 20.88 -16.93
C GLN A 356 -11.30 21.67 -17.36
N PHE A 357 -10.94 22.68 -16.58
CA PHE A 357 -9.69 23.44 -16.74
C PHE A 357 -9.22 24.00 -15.40
N SER A 358 -7.92 24.27 -15.28
CA SER A 358 -7.30 24.84 -14.09
C SER A 358 -6.69 26.21 -14.38
N LEU A 359 -6.80 27.11 -13.39
CA LEU A 359 -6.23 28.46 -13.43
C LEU A 359 -5.30 28.64 -12.23
N PRO A 360 -3.99 28.89 -12.44
CA PRO A 360 -3.06 29.11 -11.35
C PRO A 360 -3.20 30.48 -10.68
N GLU A 361 -3.74 31.44 -11.43
CA GLU A 361 -4.05 32.78 -10.96
C GLU A 361 -5.44 33.19 -11.46
N ALA A 362 -6.10 34.07 -10.70
CA ALA A 362 -7.38 34.64 -11.11
C ALA A 362 -7.20 35.53 -12.35
N GLY A 363 -8.11 35.43 -13.31
CA GLY A 363 -7.98 36.20 -14.54
C GLY A 363 -9.16 36.06 -15.49
N LYS A 364 -9.08 36.80 -16.59
CA LYS A 364 -10.09 36.72 -17.66
C LYS A 364 -9.94 35.38 -18.40
N VAL A 365 -11.03 34.62 -18.48
CA VAL A 365 -11.14 33.37 -19.21
C VAL A 365 -12.18 33.50 -20.30
N VAL A 366 -11.83 33.03 -21.50
CA VAL A 366 -12.74 32.88 -22.64
C VAL A 366 -12.70 31.42 -23.09
N LEU A 367 -13.80 30.68 -22.88
CA LEU A 367 -13.97 29.31 -23.32
C LEU A 367 -15.03 29.27 -24.43
N GLU A 368 -14.61 28.86 -25.63
CA GLU A 368 -15.45 28.89 -26.83
C GLU A 368 -15.40 27.58 -27.60
N VAL A 369 -16.50 27.25 -28.27
CA VAL A 369 -16.65 26.06 -29.11
C VAL A 369 -16.71 26.47 -30.57
N TYR A 370 -16.05 25.71 -31.44
CA TYR A 370 -15.89 25.92 -32.87
C TYR A 370 -16.24 24.64 -33.64
N ASN A 371 -16.78 24.80 -34.85
CA ASN A 371 -16.95 23.69 -35.78
C ASN A 371 -15.69 23.49 -36.66
N VAL A 372 -15.70 22.46 -37.50
CA VAL A 372 -14.59 22.13 -38.42
C VAL A 372 -14.24 23.22 -39.44
N LEU A 373 -15.14 24.18 -39.67
CA LEU A 373 -14.90 25.33 -40.56
C LEU A 373 -14.31 26.53 -39.80
N GLY A 374 -13.98 26.38 -38.52
CA GLY A 374 -13.50 27.45 -37.64
C GLY A 374 -14.58 28.47 -37.28
N LYS A 375 -15.87 28.19 -37.55
CA LYS A 375 -16.96 29.06 -37.10
C LYS A 375 -17.27 28.77 -35.65
N LYS A 376 -17.37 29.83 -34.84
CA LYS A 376 -17.79 29.74 -33.44
C LYS A 376 -19.24 29.23 -33.36
N ALA A 377 -19.43 28.14 -32.63
CA ALA A 377 -20.71 27.50 -32.38
C ALA A 377 -21.31 27.91 -31.03
N ALA A 378 -20.49 28.13 -30.01
CA ALA A 378 -20.93 28.59 -28.69
C ALA A 378 -19.81 29.33 -27.93
N THR A 379 -20.18 30.17 -26.98
CA THR A 379 -19.28 30.71 -25.95
C THR A 379 -19.79 30.18 -24.61
N LEU A 380 -18.95 29.43 -23.89
CA LEU A 380 -19.29 28.80 -22.62
C LEU A 380 -18.90 29.68 -21.43
N VAL A 381 -17.78 30.39 -21.56
CA VAL A 381 -17.28 31.35 -20.57
C VAL A 381 -16.72 32.57 -21.30
N ASP A 382 -17.03 33.77 -20.84
CA ASP A 382 -16.35 35.03 -21.18
C ASP A 382 -16.42 35.97 -19.98
N GLY A 383 -15.48 35.82 -19.05
CA GLY A 383 -15.55 36.50 -17.75
C GLY A 383 -14.30 36.36 -16.89
N GLN A 384 -14.31 37.03 -15.73
CA GLN A 384 -13.27 36.88 -14.71
C GLN A 384 -13.56 35.62 -13.88
N MET A 385 -12.55 34.79 -13.66
CA MET A 385 -12.63 33.59 -12.83
C MET A 385 -11.51 33.59 -11.79
N ASN A 386 -11.78 33.07 -10.60
CA ASN A 386 -10.79 32.93 -9.54
C ASN A 386 -9.76 31.84 -9.89
N ALA A 387 -8.58 31.89 -9.27
CA ALA A 387 -7.64 30.77 -9.28
C ALA A 387 -8.34 29.51 -8.75
N GLY A 388 -8.00 28.34 -9.31
CA GLY A 388 -8.64 27.07 -8.97
C GLY A 388 -9.00 26.23 -10.18
N VAL A 389 -9.60 25.07 -9.91
CA VAL A 389 -10.11 24.15 -10.92
C VAL A 389 -11.58 24.46 -11.19
N HIS A 390 -11.97 24.49 -12.46
CA HIS A 390 -13.32 24.83 -12.91
C HIS A 390 -13.86 23.72 -13.80
N SER A 391 -15.13 23.36 -13.63
CA SER A 391 -15.87 22.45 -14.54
C SER A 391 -17.03 23.19 -15.17
N ILE A 392 -17.13 23.14 -16.51
CA ILE A 392 -18.19 23.80 -17.28
C ILE A 392 -18.95 22.75 -18.09
N THR A 393 -20.24 22.62 -17.81
CA THR A 393 -21.14 21.77 -18.58
C THR A 393 -21.47 22.40 -19.93
N PHE A 394 -21.31 21.63 -21.00
CA PHE A 394 -21.69 22.01 -22.36
C PHE A 394 -22.84 21.13 -22.87
N ASP A 395 -24.00 21.74 -23.10
CA ASP A 395 -25.15 21.13 -23.79
C ASP A 395 -25.15 21.53 -25.27
N ALA A 396 -24.94 20.53 -26.14
CA ALA A 396 -24.90 20.69 -27.59
C ALA A 396 -26.17 20.21 -28.29
N GLY A 397 -27.32 20.11 -27.60
CA GLY A 397 -28.56 19.56 -28.15
C GLY A 397 -29.03 20.22 -29.45
N GLN A 398 -28.73 21.51 -29.62
CA GLN A 398 -29.07 22.31 -30.81
C GLN A 398 -28.02 22.24 -31.94
N LEU A 399 -26.88 21.56 -31.72
CA LEU A 399 -25.82 21.42 -32.72
C LEU A 399 -25.97 20.09 -33.49
N PRO A 400 -25.58 20.02 -34.78
CA PRO A 400 -25.57 18.77 -35.53
C PRO A 400 -24.47 17.83 -35.02
N THR A 401 -24.70 16.52 -35.09
CA THR A 401 -23.69 15.46 -34.89
C THR A 401 -22.44 15.76 -35.71
N GLY A 402 -21.26 15.63 -35.11
CA GLY A 402 -20.00 15.91 -35.79
C GLY A 402 -18.86 16.26 -34.85
N LEU A 403 -17.75 16.68 -35.47
CA LEU A 403 -16.54 17.09 -34.76
C LEU A 403 -16.58 18.58 -34.41
N TYR A 404 -16.25 18.89 -33.18
CA TYR A 404 -16.11 20.23 -32.66
C TYR A 404 -14.77 20.40 -31.96
N PHE A 405 -14.37 21.65 -31.78
CA PHE A 405 -13.17 22.03 -31.04
C PHE A 405 -13.58 23.03 -29.98
N TYR A 406 -13.07 22.90 -28.77
CA TYR A 406 -13.21 23.93 -27.74
C TYR A 406 -11.85 24.52 -27.42
N LYS A 407 -11.81 25.84 -27.24
CA LYS A 407 -10.61 26.61 -26.99
C LYS A 407 -10.80 27.45 -25.74
N ILE A 408 -9.86 27.34 -24.82
CA ILE A 408 -9.72 28.27 -23.70
C ILE A 408 -8.66 29.31 -24.05
N THR A 409 -8.91 30.57 -23.70
CA THR A 409 -7.96 31.68 -23.81
C THR A 409 -7.95 32.47 -22.52
N THR A 410 -6.77 32.69 -21.95
CA THR A 410 -6.51 33.56 -20.80
C THR A 410 -5.43 34.59 -21.17
N SER A 411 -4.98 35.41 -20.21
CA SER A 411 -3.87 36.36 -20.40
C SER A 411 -2.54 35.71 -20.80
N GLY A 412 -2.27 34.49 -20.29
CA GLY A 412 -1.00 33.79 -20.48
C GLY A 412 -1.11 32.39 -21.09
N PHE A 413 -2.33 31.87 -21.30
CA PHE A 413 -2.56 30.49 -21.74
C PHE A 413 -3.62 30.40 -22.83
N SER A 414 -3.37 29.56 -23.84
CA SER A 414 -4.35 29.24 -24.88
C SER A 414 -4.19 27.78 -25.27
N ALA A 415 -5.24 26.98 -25.05
CA ALA A 415 -5.26 25.58 -25.42
C ALA A 415 -6.55 25.24 -26.17
N MET A 416 -6.48 24.25 -27.04
CA MET A 416 -7.62 23.76 -27.82
C MET A 416 -7.64 22.24 -27.79
N LYS A 417 -8.84 21.67 -27.65
CA LYS A 417 -9.09 20.22 -27.72
C LYS A 417 -10.27 19.92 -28.62
N LYS A 418 -10.32 18.67 -29.11
CA LYS A 418 -11.38 18.17 -30.00
C LYS A 418 -12.42 17.40 -29.20
N MET A 419 -13.67 17.45 -29.62
CA MET A 419 -14.79 16.69 -29.06
C MET A 419 -15.73 16.21 -30.16
N SER A 420 -16.34 15.04 -29.96
CA SER A 420 -17.23 14.39 -30.93
C SER A 420 -18.64 14.32 -30.36
N LEU A 421 -19.58 15.04 -30.98
CA LEU A 421 -21.00 14.97 -30.64
C LEU A 421 -21.65 13.82 -31.42
N LEU A 422 -22.29 12.90 -30.71
CA LEU A 422 -23.16 11.85 -31.26
C LEU A 422 -24.61 12.14 -30.85
N LYS A 423 -25.57 11.88 -31.75
CA LYS A 423 -27.00 11.98 -31.45
C LYS A 423 -27.64 10.61 -31.53
#